data_AF-A0A661R487-F1
#
_entry.id   AF-A0A661R487-F1
#
_cell.length_a   1.000
_cell.length_b   1.000
_cell.length_c   1.000
_cell.angle_alpha   90.00
_cell.angle_beta   90.00
_cell.angle_gamma   90.00
#
_symmetry.space_group_name_H-M   'P 1'
#
loop_
_entity.id
_entity.type
_entity.pdbx_description
1 polymer ?
#
loop_
_entity_poly.entity_id
_entity_poly.type
_entity_poly.pdbx_seq_one_letter_code
_entity_poly.pdbx_strand_id
1 'polypeptide(L)'
;MMWLKWFPWRFIVCRVARAHGFLDPIALLARLRRFAQPSEVHEPIELLRAGMVLHARGLLNSRVLQHNLDWVWPYWVERQFDPH
;
A
#
# COMPACT_ATOMS: atom_id res chain seq x y z
N MET A 1 27.48 11.91 -5.66
CA MET A 1 26.30 11.02 -5.77
C MET A 1 25.88 10.83 -7.25
N MET A 2 26.79 10.39 -8.14
CA MET A 2 26.52 10.26 -9.59
C MET A 2 26.50 8.81 -10.10
N TRP A 3 26.98 7.85 -9.31
CA TRP A 3 27.10 6.45 -9.71
C TRP A 3 25.76 5.67 -9.69
N LEU A 4 24.80 6.03 -8.83
CA LEU A 4 23.49 5.35 -8.80
C LEU A 4 22.62 5.62 -10.04
N LYS A 5 22.89 6.67 -10.81
CA LYS A 5 22.13 6.99 -12.03
C LYS A 5 22.48 6.08 -13.21
N TRP A 6 23.71 5.54 -13.23
CA TRP A 6 24.19 4.70 -14.33
C TRP A 6 23.77 3.24 -14.17
N PHE A 7 23.60 2.78 -12.93
CA PHE A 7 23.16 1.42 -12.66
C PHE A 7 21.67 1.24 -13.00
N PRO A 8 21.28 0.27 -13.84
CA PRO A 8 19.91 0.10 -14.32
C PRO A 8 19.02 -0.59 -13.26
N TRP A 9 19.00 -0.06 -12.04
CA TRP A 9 18.25 -0.61 -10.90
C TRP A 9 16.76 -0.81 -11.23
N ARG A 10 16.17 0.09 -12.05
CA ARG A 10 14.78 -0.02 -12.52
C ARG A 10 14.54 -1.34 -13.26
N PHE A 11 15.47 -1.74 -14.13
CA PHE A 11 15.37 -3.00 -14.87
C PHE A 11 15.46 -4.20 -13.94
N ILE A 12 16.34 -4.15 -12.94
CA ILE A 12 16.49 -5.24 -11.97
C ILE A 12 15.20 -5.40 -11.15
N VAL A 13 14.64 -4.29 -10.64
CA VAL A 13 13.38 -4.30 -9.88
C VAL A 13 12.22 -4.83 -10.73
N CYS A 14 12.07 -4.37 -11.98
CA CYS A 14 11.05 -4.89 -12.89
C CYS A 14 11.24 -6.38 -13.19
N ARG A 15 12.49 -6.82 -13.39
CA ARG A 15 12.80 -8.21 -13.72
C ARG A 15 12.56 -9.15 -12.54
N VAL A 16 12.96 -8.77 -11.34
CA VAL A 16 12.72 -9.53 -10.11
C VAL A 16 11.21 -9.61 -9.82
N ALA A 17 10.50 -8.48 -9.90
CA ALA A 17 9.06 -8.45 -9.68
C ALA A 17 8.30 -9.38 -10.65
N ARG A 18 8.60 -9.29 -11.96
CA ARG A 18 7.99 -10.16 -12.97
C ARG A 18 8.36 -11.63 -12.79
N ALA A 19 9.59 -11.93 -12.35
CA ALA A 19 10.03 -13.31 -12.09
C ALA A 19 9.27 -13.96 -10.92
N HIS A 20 8.85 -13.18 -9.92
CA HIS A 20 8.01 -13.64 -8.81
C HIS A 20 6.50 -13.59 -9.12
N GLY A 21 6.11 -13.36 -10.38
CA GLY A 21 4.70 -13.29 -10.80
C GLY A 21 4.01 -11.98 -10.46
N PHE A 22 4.73 -10.97 -9.98
CA PHE A 22 4.18 -9.64 -9.75
C PHE A 22 4.15 -8.81 -11.05
N LEU A 23 3.12 -7.98 -11.19
CA LEU A 23 3.05 -6.95 -12.22
C LEU A 23 4.22 -5.97 -12.09
N ASP A 24 4.59 -5.34 -13.21
CA ASP A 24 5.66 -4.35 -13.23
C ASP A 24 5.35 -3.20 -12.24
N PRO A 25 6.06 -3.12 -11.11
CA PRO A 25 5.70 -2.24 -10.02
C PRO A 25 5.89 -0.77 -10.42
N ILE A 26 6.83 -0.49 -11.32
CA ILE A 26 7.09 0.87 -11.81
C ILE A 26 5.95 1.33 -12.70
N ALA A 27 5.50 0.46 -13.61
CA ALA A 27 4.36 0.75 -14.49
C ALA A 27 3.05 0.88 -13.69
N LEU A 28 2.85 0.02 -12.70
CA LEU A 28 1.69 0.07 -11.79
C LEU A 28 1.65 1.40 -11.02
N LEU A 29 2.76 1.78 -10.39
CA LEU A 29 2.84 3.02 -9.62
C LEU A 29 2.67 4.26 -10.51
N ALA A 30 3.24 4.24 -11.71
CA ALA A 30 3.07 5.32 -12.69
C ALA A 30 1.59 5.46 -13.11
N ARG A 31 0.85 4.35 -13.22
CA ARG A 31 -0.58 4.37 -13.57
C ARG A 31 -1.45 4.78 -12.38
N LEU A 32 -1.13 4.34 -11.17
CA LEU A 32 -1.78 4.80 -9.93
C LEU A 32 -1.63 6.31 -9.75
N ARG A 33 -0.43 6.86 -9.97
CA ARG A 33 -0.19 8.30 -9.93
C ARG A 33 -0.97 9.10 -10.98
N ARG A 34 -1.36 8.48 -12.10
CA ARG A 34 -2.23 9.15 -13.10
C ARG A 34 -3.69 9.23 -12.67
N PHE A 35 -4.13 8.36 -11.76
CA PHE A 35 -5.47 8.44 -11.17
C PHE A 35 -5.55 9.46 -10.03
N ALA A 36 -4.41 9.75 -9.38
CA ALA A 36 -4.33 10.82 -8.39
C ALA A 36 -4.44 12.18 -9.08
N GLN A 37 -5.21 13.10 -8.49
CA GLN A 37 -5.17 14.50 -8.90
C GLN A 37 -3.73 15.03 -8.72
N PRO A 38 -3.23 15.88 -9.64
CA PRO A 38 -1.95 16.54 -9.45
C PRO A 38 -2.01 17.35 -8.15
N SER A 39 -1.28 16.93 -7.13
CA SER A 39 -1.15 17.71 -5.91
C SER A 39 -0.10 18.80 -6.11
N GLU A 40 -0.40 20.01 -5.67
CA GLU A 40 0.54 21.14 -5.73
C GLU A 40 1.78 20.89 -4.87
N VAL A 41 1.64 20.07 -3.83
CA VAL A 41 2.71 19.69 -2.91
C VAL A 41 3.04 18.23 -3.12
N HIS A 42 4.33 17.91 -3.27
CA HIS A 42 4.78 16.52 -3.31
C HIS A 42 4.31 15.82 -2.05
N GLU A 43 3.56 14.73 -2.21
CA GLU A 43 3.03 13.97 -1.08
C GLU A 43 4.16 13.64 -0.09
N PRO A 44 4.03 14.03 1.20
CA PRO A 44 4.99 13.67 2.22
C PRO A 44 5.18 12.16 2.25
N ILE A 45 6.43 11.72 2.39
CA ILE A 45 6.74 10.29 2.40
C ILE A 45 6.12 9.59 3.61
N GLU A 46 5.84 10.36 4.66
CA GLU A 46 5.11 10.00 5.86
C GLU A 46 3.66 9.66 5.56
N LEU A 47 3.00 10.39 4.64
CA LEU A 47 1.61 10.09 4.23
C LEU A 47 1.55 8.81 3.41
N LEU A 48 2.52 8.57 2.53
CA LEU A 48 2.62 7.30 1.79
C LEU A 48 2.81 6.12 2.75
N ARG A 49 3.67 6.28 3.74
CA ARG A 49 3.87 5.26 4.78
C ARG A 49 2.59 5.04 5.60
N ALA A 50 1.96 6.10 6.07
CA ALA A 50 0.74 6.04 6.87
C ALA A 50 -0.41 5.38 6.07
N GLY A 51 -0.56 5.75 4.79
CA GLY A 51 -1.54 5.17 3.87
C GLY A 51 -1.31 3.67 3.65
N MET A 52 -0.07 3.23 3.42
CA MET A 52 0.23 1.80 3.28
C MET A 52 -0.10 1.01 4.55
N VAL A 53 0.25 1.54 5.73
CA VAL A 53 -0.07 0.89 7.02
C VAL A 53 -1.59 0.82 7.22
N LEU A 54 -2.32 1.89 6.89
CA LEU A 54 -3.77 1.94 6.97
C LEU A 54 -4.41 0.88 6.06
N HIS A 55 -4.00 0.81 4.79
CA HIS A 55 -4.54 -0.17 3.85
C HIS A 55 -4.19 -1.61 4.24
N ALA A 56 -2.98 -1.87 4.73
CA ALA A 56 -2.59 -3.21 5.20
C ALA A 56 -3.44 -3.66 6.39
N ARG A 57 -3.69 -2.77 7.36
CA ARG A 57 -4.59 -3.04 8.49
C ARG A 57 -6.03 -3.26 8.03
N GLY A 58 -6.51 -2.45 7.08
CA GLY A 58 -7.83 -2.64 6.47
C GLY A 58 -7.99 -4.01 5.83
N LEU A 59 -7.02 -4.46 5.02
CA LEU A 59 -7.05 -5.77 4.38
C LEU A 59 -7.04 -6.93 5.40
N LEU A 60 -6.26 -6.81 6.48
CA LEU A 60 -6.25 -7.80 7.54
C LEU A 60 -7.58 -7.82 8.30
N ASN A 61 -8.11 -6.64 8.67
CA ASN A 61 -9.40 -6.52 9.33
C ASN A 61 -10.50 -7.15 8.46
N SER A 62 -10.56 -6.86 7.16
CA SER A 62 -11.56 -7.46 6.25
C SER A 62 -11.45 -8.98 6.09
N ARG A 63 -10.29 -9.59 6.39
CA ARG A 63 -10.13 -11.05 6.38
C ARG A 63 -10.46 -11.70 7.72
N VAL A 64 -10.10 -11.02 8.82
CA VAL A 64 -10.38 -11.49 10.19
C VAL A 64 -11.87 -11.33 10.51
N LEU A 65 -12.45 -10.22 10.07
CA LEU A 65 -13.84 -9.87 10.24
C LEU A 65 -14.58 -10.26 8.95
N GLN A 66 -15.00 -11.53 8.86
CA GLN A 66 -15.69 -12.05 7.68
C GLN A 66 -17.03 -11.34 7.49
N HIS A 67 -17.30 -10.81 6.30
CA HIS A 67 -18.50 -10.06 5.93
C HIS A 67 -19.85 -10.84 6.02
N ASN A 68 -19.91 -12.07 6.57
CA ASN A 68 -21.10 -12.92 6.50
C ASN A 68 -21.68 -13.37 7.87
N LEU A 69 -22.87 -12.80 8.13
CA LEU A 69 -24.12 -13.22 8.81
C LEU A 69 -24.16 -13.87 10.23
N ASP A 70 -23.18 -14.63 10.71
CA ASP A 70 -23.25 -15.23 12.07
C ASP A 70 -22.62 -14.34 13.17
N TRP A 71 -22.46 -13.05 12.87
CA TRP A 71 -21.47 -12.19 13.53
C TRP A 71 -21.84 -11.85 14.98
N VAL A 72 -21.25 -12.57 15.93
CA VAL A 72 -21.07 -12.09 17.31
C VAL A 72 -19.94 -11.08 17.32
N TRP A 73 -20.24 -9.83 17.67
CA TRP A 73 -19.25 -8.74 17.64
C TRP A 73 -18.18 -8.95 18.71
N PRO A 74 -16.89 -9.10 18.35
CA PRO A 74 -15.85 -9.30 19.35
C PRO A 74 -15.62 -8.01 20.15
N TYR A 75 -15.63 -8.14 21.47
CA TYR A 75 -15.40 -7.01 22.40
C TYR A 75 -14.13 -6.20 22.09
N TRP A 76 -13.06 -6.86 21.63
CA TRP A 76 -11.80 -6.18 21.27
C TRP A 76 -11.93 -5.28 20.03
N VAL A 77 -12.88 -5.54 19.12
CA VAL A 77 -13.13 -4.68 17.95
C VAL A 77 -13.79 -3.37 18.39
N GLU A 78 -14.73 -3.45 19.33
CA GLU A 78 -15.40 -2.26 19.91
C GLU A 78 -14.38 -1.35 20.61
N ARG A 79 -13.42 -1.94 21.34
CA ARG A 79 -12.33 -1.23 22.00
C ARG A 79 -11.33 -0.57 21.04
N GLN A 80 -11.33 -0.88 19.74
CA GLN A 80 -10.50 -0.16 18.75
C GLN A 80 -11.06 1.21 18.39
N PHE A 81 -12.38 1.42 18.57
CA PHE A 81 -13.05 2.68 18.24
C PHE A 81 -13.22 3.60 19.45
N ASP A 82 -12.89 3.13 20.65
CA ASP A 82 -12.95 3.90 21.88
C ASP A 82 -11.55 4.42 22.25
N PRO A 83 -11.28 5.74 22.07
CA PRO A 83 -9.98 6.33 22.39
C PRO A 83 -9.79 6.65 23.87
N HIS A 84 -10.75 6.29 24.73
CA HIS A 84 -10.76 6.56 26.18
C HIS A 84 -10.46 5.31 27.02
#